data_AF-A0A117INT9-F1
#
_entry.id   AF-A0A117INT9-F1
#
_cell.length_a   1.000
_cell.length_b   1.000
_cell.length_c   1.000
_cell.angle_alpha   90.00
_cell.angle_beta   90.00
_cell.angle_gamma   90.00
#
_symmetry.space_group_name_H-M   'P 1'
#
loop_
_entity.id
_entity.type
_entity.pdbx_description
1 polymer ?
#
loop_
_entity_poly.entity_id
_entity_poly.type
_entity_poly.pdbx_seq_one_letter_code
_entity_poly.pdbx_strand_id
1 'polypeptide(L)' 'MSALELRVNGKLAGKSAVVVGGGQTSGATIGNGRAAALLYAREGARVLVVDRDLRAAEDTVE' A
#
# COMPACT_ATOMS: atom_id res chain seq x y z
N MET A 1 -4.63 22.77 23.93
CA MET A 1 -4.31 21.58 23.10
C MET A 1 -5.35 21.51 22.00
N SER A 2 -4.98 21.88 20.77
CA SER A 2 -5.90 21.89 19.63
C SER A 2 -5.91 20.53 18.94
N ALA A 3 -7.01 20.20 18.26
CA ALA A 3 -7.25 18.95 17.53
C ALA A 3 -6.27 18.64 16.37
N LEU A 4 -5.12 19.33 16.31
CA LEU A 4 -4.14 19.26 15.24
C LEU A 4 -3.04 18.20 15.49
N GLU A 5 -2.79 17.80 16.74
CA GLU A 5 -1.81 16.73 17.04
C GLU A 5 -2.33 15.30 16.70
N LEU A 6 -3.62 15.14 16.37
CA LEU A 6 -4.27 13.84 16.19
C LEU A 6 -4.10 13.21 14.79
N ARG A 7 -3.23 13.75 13.92
CA ARG A 7 -2.97 13.18 12.58
C ARG A 7 -1.49 13.02 12.22
N VAL A 8 -0.60 13.05 13.20
CA VAL A 8 0.84 12.88 12.92
C VAL A 8 1.19 11.43 12.56
N ASN A 9 0.33 10.47 12.88
CA ASN A 9 0.52 9.06 12.50
C ASN A 9 -0.73 8.55 11.75
N GLY A 10 -0.55 8.17 10.48
CA GLY A 10 -1.58 7.43 9.73
C GLY A 10 -2.00 6.15 10.48
N LYS A 11 -3.17 5.59 10.14
CA LYS A 11 -3.77 4.46 10.88
C LYS A 11 -2.87 3.23 10.96
N LEU A 12 -1.89 3.12 10.07
CA LEU A 12 -0.94 2.01 9.99
C LEU A 12 0.51 2.44 10.27
N ALA A 13 0.72 3.63 10.84
CA ALA A 13 2.03 4.12 11.21
C ALA A 13 2.80 3.11 12.08
N GLY A 14 4.05 2.84 11.69
CA GLY A 14 4.93 1.91 12.40
C GLY A 14 4.58 0.43 12.21
N LYS A 15 3.59 0.09 11.38
CA LYS A 15 3.26 -1.29 11.03
C LYS A 15 3.99 -1.73 9.76
N SER A 16 4.20 -3.04 9.65
CA SER A 16 4.62 -3.69 8.41
C SER A 16 3.44 -4.49 7.85
N ALA A 17 3.19 -4.40 6.54
CA ALA A 17 2.13 -5.12 5.86
C ALA A 17 2.70 -5.92 4.69
N VAL A 18 2.26 -7.18 4.54
CA VAL A 18 2.57 -8.02 3.37
C VAL A 18 1.30 -8.15 2.55
N VAL A 19 1.33 -7.68 1.30
CA VAL A 19 0.19 -7.73 0.39
C VAL A 19 0.51 -8.72 -0.73
N VAL A 20 -0.09 -9.91 -0.66
CA VAL A 20 0.03 -10.97 -1.68
C VAL A 20 -0.98 -10.74 -2.81
N GLY A 21 -0.52 -10.87 -4.05
CA GLY A 21 -1.28 -10.43 -5.23
C GLY A 21 -1.36 -8.90 -5.31
N GLY A 22 -0.31 -8.21 -4.87
CA GLY A 22 -0.23 -6.75 -4.85
C GLY A 22 0.20 -6.13 -6.18
N GLY A 23 0.56 -6.96 -7.16
CA GLY A 23 0.76 -6.53 -8.54
C GLY A 23 -0.55 -6.23 -9.25
N GLN A 24 -0.45 -5.89 -10.53
CA GLN A 24 -1.60 -5.53 -11.35
C GLN A 24 -1.38 -5.96 -12.80
N THR A 25 -2.45 -6.44 -13.43
CA THR A 25 -2.49 -6.66 -14.87
C THR A 25 -3.09 -5.45 -15.58
N SER A 26 -2.84 -5.32 -16.88
CA SER A 26 -3.51 -4.29 -17.71
C SER A 26 -5.03 -4.36 -17.55
N GLY A 27 -5.67 -3.21 -17.37
CA GLY A 27 -7.11 -3.11 -17.14
C GLY A 27 -7.55 -1.67 -16.89
N ALA A 28 -8.86 -1.44 -16.97
CA ALA A 28 -9.44 -0.10 -16.82
C ALA A 28 -9.50 0.38 -15.35
N THR A 29 -9.37 -0.53 -14.38
CA THR A 29 -9.53 -0.25 -12.95
C THR A 29 -8.35 -0.77 -12.14
N ILE A 30 -8.20 -0.25 -10.93
CA ILE A 30 -7.20 -0.72 -9.96
C ILE A 30 -7.63 -2.05 -9.32
N GLY A 31 -6.73 -3.03 -9.28
CA GLY A 31 -6.93 -4.28 -8.56
C GLY A 31 -6.89 -4.10 -7.04
N ASN A 32 -7.56 -4.97 -6.31
CA ASN A 32 -7.68 -4.88 -4.85
C ASN A 32 -6.33 -4.90 -4.13
N GLY A 33 -5.40 -5.75 -4.57
CA GLY A 33 -4.06 -5.85 -3.97
C GLY A 33 -3.27 -4.55 -4.12
N ARG A 34 -3.18 -4.02 -5.35
CA ARG A 34 -2.56 -2.71 -5.60
C ARG A 34 -3.23 -1.59 -4.81
N ALA A 35 -4.56 -1.55 -4.78
CA ALA A 35 -5.30 -0.54 -4.01
C ALA A 35 -5.00 -0.62 -2.50
N ALA A 36 -4.96 -1.83 -1.94
CA ALA A 36 -4.63 -2.05 -0.53
C ALA A 36 -3.19 -1.64 -0.22
N ALA A 37 -2.22 -2.06 -1.04
CA ALA A 37 -0.81 -1.71 -0.87
C ALA A 37 -0.60 -0.19 -0.84
N LEU A 38 -1.17 0.53 -1.80
CA LEU A 38 -1.08 1.99 -1.89
C LEU A 38 -1.77 2.68 -0.70
N LEU A 39 -2.95 2.21 -0.29
CA LEU A 39 -3.64 2.77 0.87
C LEU A 39 -2.85 2.53 2.16
N TYR A 40 -2.27 1.34 2.34
CA TYR A 40 -1.50 1.01 3.54
C TYR A 40 -0.23 1.84 3.64
N ALA A 41 0.47 2.03 2.52
CA ALA A 41 1.63 2.92 2.45
C ALA A 41 1.25 4.37 2.80
N ARG A 42 0.12 4.88 2.25
CA ARG A 42 -0.42 6.22 2.58
C ARG A 42 -0.78 6.37 4.06
N GLU A 43 -1.24 5.30 4.70
CA GLU A 43 -1.53 5.26 6.13
C GLU A 43 -0.29 4.99 7.01
N GLY A 44 0.92 4.99 6.43
CA GLY A 44 2.19 4.94 7.15
C GLY A 44 2.77 3.55 7.40
N ALA A 45 2.24 2.51 6.74
CA ALA A 45 2.82 1.17 6.81
C ALA A 45 4.08 1.06 5.95
N ARG A 46 5.04 0.23 6.38
CA ARG A 46 6.05 -0.36 5.48
C ARG A 46 5.41 -1.54 4.76
N VAL A 47 5.29 -1.47 3.44
CA VAL A 47 4.54 -2.46 2.65
C VAL A 47 5.50 -3.32 1.83
N LEU A 48 5.37 -4.64 1.95
CA LEU A 48 5.95 -5.62 1.03
C LEU A 48 4.87 -6.04 0.03
N VAL A 49 5.07 -5.70 -1.24
CA VAL A 49 4.22 -6.13 -2.34
C VAL A 49 4.74 -7.47 -2.85
N VAL A 50 3.91 -8.50 -2.82
CA VAL A 50 4.23 -9.84 -3.30
C VAL A 50 3.36 -10.14 -4.51
N ASP A 51 3.97 -10.52 -5.61
CA ASP A 51 3.30 -11.03 -6.79
C ASP A 51 4.13 -12.15 -7.43
N ARG A 52 3.49 -12.96 -8.28
CA ARG A 52 4.19 -13.98 -9.07
C ARG A 52 5.03 -13.36 -10.19
N ASP A 53 4.63 -12.18 -10.66
CA ASP A 53 5.36 -11.39 -11.65
C ASP A 53 6.05 -10.22 -10.94
N LEU A 54 7.37 -10.27 -10.89
CA LEU A 54 8.17 -9.25 -10.20
C LEU A 54 7.88 -7.85 -10.73
N ARG A 55 7.74 -7.69 -12.05
CA ARG A 55 7.48 -6.39 -12.67
C ARG A 55 6.12 -5.84 -12.27
N ALA A 56 5.11 -6.71 -12.18
CA ALA A 56 3.79 -6.30 -11.74
C ALA A 56 3.81 -5.76 -10.28
N ALA A 57 4.63 -6.36 -9.41
CA ALA A 57 4.86 -5.86 -8.06
C ALA A 57 5.66 -4.55 -8.04
N GLU A 58 6.72 -4.45 -8.86
CA GLU A 58 7.55 -3.24 -9.00
C GLU A 58 6.73 -2.04 -9.47
N ASP A 59 5.86 -2.22 -10.46
CA ASP A 59 4.94 -1.18 -10.95
C ASP A 59 3.97 -0.66 -9.86
N THR A 60 3.81 -1.37 -8.72
CA THR A 60 3.03 -0.90 -7.57
C THR A 60 3.87 -0.06 -6.58
N VAL A 61 5.19 -0.23 -6.57
CA VAL A 61 6.12 0.49 -5.66
C VAL A 61 6.83 1.69 -6.30
N GLU A 62 6.85 1.81 -7.63
CA GLU A 62 7.22 3.06 -8.32
C GLU A 62 6.25 4.22 -8.02
#